data_AF-A0A6G9FCJ6-F1
#
_entry.id   AF-A0A6G9FCJ6-F1
#
_cell.length_a   1.000
_cell.length_b   1.000
_cell.length_c   1.000
_cell.angle_alpha   90.00
_cell.angle_beta   90.00
_cell.angle_gamma   90.00
#
_symmetry.space_group_name_H-M   'P 1'
#
loop_
_entity.id
_entity.type
_entity.pdbx_description
1 polymer ?
#
loop_
_entity_poly.entity_id
_entity_poly.type
_entity_poly.pdbx_seq_one_letter_code
_entity_poly.pdbx_strand_id
1 'polypeptide(L)'
;MSSRLDGLVAALLADDGRAPWPGAVPDRLGRMLDAMPSAARAGVHGAAAAIDAYAAVRMGRRLCRLTPGERERVLASLAARPALVPVLDAVKVPVMLAAGTERMLHEEPGRAPSAPPFEDPPLDCVPSAEWPDRSTADAVVVGSGAGGAIAARTLARTGMRVVVLEEGRRHTTADFGRRTPLDRFAELYRDGGATVALGNPPVVLPVGRAVGGTTVVNSGTCYRTPAHVLARWRATFGVDLADATAFAAHLDEVERTLRVATQPLDVLGRNGRTALAGAEILGWKAGPLRRNAPGCKGSCQCVVGCPTGAKQSVQLSVLPDACAAGARIVTSAYARRILTDPDRPGGPRACGVGVRRPDGTDFEILAPLVVVAAGALHSPPLLRRSGLGRHPRLGRNLAVHPATSVAGRFTERITAWQGVLQSVGIEQHHDDGVLIEATAGPPGMGSFVLPGVGRALRTELEQAGNLATLGAMIADRPSGRVLGARRGVLRYDLDPRDGRRLLGAVEAMGELLFAAGAEEVLTGIAAAPRAGSLDELRQLLSTVTARQLHLSAFHPTGTVAIGADAQTAPADPRGRLRGVHGVLVADGSALPSCPEVNPQLTIMATALAVSESAAAGGPA
;
A
#
# COMPACT_ATOMS: atom_id res chain seq x y z
N MET A 1 -10.73 26.77 -14.38
CA MET A 1 -9.83 25.62 -14.15
C MET A 1 -10.23 24.39 -14.96
N SER A 2 -11.53 24.10 -15.13
CA SER A 2 -11.98 22.93 -15.93
C SER A 2 -11.36 22.88 -17.34
N SER A 3 -11.39 23.99 -18.10
CA SER A 3 -10.86 24.02 -19.48
C SER A 3 -9.39 23.62 -19.66
N ARG A 4 -8.56 23.69 -18.61
CA ARG A 4 -7.16 23.22 -18.66
C ARG A 4 -7.07 21.71 -18.45
N LEU A 5 -7.83 21.15 -17.52
CA LEU A 5 -7.89 19.71 -17.31
C LEU A 5 -8.51 19.03 -18.54
N ASP A 6 -9.55 19.63 -19.11
CA ASP A 6 -10.18 19.14 -20.35
C ASP A 6 -9.17 19.08 -21.49
N GLY A 7 -8.41 20.17 -21.71
CA GLY A 7 -7.36 20.23 -22.72
C GLY A 7 -6.22 19.23 -22.47
N LEU A 8 -5.84 19.00 -21.22
CA LEU A 8 -4.82 18.03 -20.83
C LEU A 8 -5.29 16.59 -21.08
N VAL A 9 -6.49 16.23 -20.62
CA VAL A 9 -7.09 14.90 -20.81
C VAL A 9 -7.24 14.62 -22.31
N ALA A 10 -7.78 15.57 -23.06
CA ALA A 10 -7.96 15.42 -24.49
C ALA A 10 -6.63 15.29 -25.25
N ALA A 11 -5.55 15.89 -24.73
CA ALA A 11 -4.21 15.69 -25.28
C ALA A 11 -3.65 14.29 -24.93
N LEU A 12 -3.72 13.88 -23.66
CA LEU A 12 -3.14 12.62 -23.18
C LEU A 12 -3.85 11.38 -23.73
N LEU A 13 -5.14 11.47 -24.00
CA LEU A 13 -5.94 10.36 -24.54
C LEU A 13 -6.26 10.53 -26.03
N ALA A 14 -5.76 11.58 -26.69
CA ALA A 14 -6.15 11.91 -28.06
C ALA A 14 -7.68 11.87 -28.26
N ASP A 15 -8.40 12.60 -27.40
CA ASP A 15 -9.85 12.71 -27.51
C ASP A 15 -10.23 13.60 -28.70
N ASP A 16 -10.97 13.01 -29.62
CA ASP A 16 -11.51 13.62 -30.83
C ASP A 16 -13.04 13.77 -30.78
N GLY A 17 -13.66 13.48 -29.62
CA GLY A 17 -15.10 13.58 -29.40
C GLY A 17 -15.91 12.43 -30.02
N ARG A 18 -15.27 11.43 -30.61
CA ARG A 18 -15.96 10.28 -31.22
C ARG A 18 -16.21 9.15 -30.22
N ALA A 19 -15.32 8.98 -29.26
CA ALA A 19 -15.49 7.98 -28.22
C ALA A 19 -16.37 8.53 -27.08
N PRO A 20 -17.28 7.72 -26.54
CA PRO A 20 -18.25 8.18 -25.54
C PRO A 20 -17.66 8.38 -24.14
N TRP A 21 -16.55 7.71 -23.80
CA TRP A 21 -16.01 7.69 -22.43
C TRP A 21 -14.94 8.74 -22.10
N PRO A 22 -14.05 9.19 -23.02
CA PRO A 22 -13.00 10.16 -22.66
C PRO A 22 -13.56 11.50 -22.17
N GLY A 23 -14.73 11.92 -22.66
CA GLY A 23 -15.39 13.15 -22.26
C GLY A 23 -15.80 13.20 -20.77
N ALA A 24 -15.98 12.06 -20.11
CA ALA A 24 -16.32 11.98 -18.68
C ALA A 24 -15.09 12.01 -17.76
N VAL A 25 -13.88 11.83 -18.32
CA VAL A 25 -12.63 11.72 -17.56
C VAL A 25 -12.25 13.02 -16.81
N PRO A 26 -12.41 14.24 -17.38
CA PRO A 26 -12.03 15.47 -16.67
C PRO A 26 -12.80 15.68 -15.36
N ASP A 27 -14.11 15.40 -15.35
CA ASP A 27 -14.94 15.53 -14.15
C ASP A 27 -14.52 14.53 -13.06
N ARG A 28 -14.22 13.28 -13.45
CA ARG A 28 -13.71 12.27 -12.52
C ARG A 28 -12.33 12.64 -11.98
N LEU A 29 -11.45 13.14 -12.84
CA LEU A 29 -10.13 13.65 -12.43
C LEU A 29 -10.29 14.78 -11.41
N GLY A 30 -11.20 15.73 -11.64
CA GLY A 30 -11.51 16.80 -10.70
C GLY A 30 -11.88 16.28 -9.31
N ARG A 31 -12.84 15.36 -9.23
CA ARG A 31 -13.26 14.74 -7.94
C ARG A 31 -12.12 14.03 -7.22
N MET A 32 -11.26 13.32 -7.96
CA MET A 32 -10.10 12.66 -7.36
C MET A 32 -9.07 13.66 -6.82
N LEU A 33 -8.78 14.73 -7.57
CA LEU A 33 -7.87 15.78 -7.14
C LEU A 33 -8.38 16.49 -5.88
N ASP A 34 -9.69 16.58 -5.70
CA ASP A 34 -10.31 17.16 -4.51
C ASP A 34 -10.11 16.34 -3.22
N ALA A 35 -9.81 15.05 -3.34
CA ALA A 35 -9.45 14.19 -2.21
C ALA A 35 -7.94 14.27 -1.86
N MET A 36 -7.10 14.82 -2.74
CA MET A 36 -5.66 14.94 -2.50
C MET A 36 -5.32 16.15 -1.61
N PRO A 37 -4.20 16.10 -0.87
CA PRO A 37 -3.66 17.24 -0.15
C PRO A 37 -3.44 18.44 -1.06
N SER A 38 -3.58 19.65 -0.51
CA SER A 38 -3.46 20.90 -1.27
C SER A 38 -2.14 21.01 -2.05
N ALA A 39 -1.03 20.54 -1.47
CA ALA A 39 0.27 20.53 -2.14
C ALA A 39 0.33 19.58 -3.36
N ALA A 40 -0.20 18.37 -3.22
CA ALA A 40 -0.26 17.39 -4.32
C ALA A 40 -1.19 17.88 -5.43
N ARG A 41 -2.39 18.38 -5.06
CA ARG A 41 -3.35 19.00 -5.97
C ARG A 41 -2.75 20.17 -6.74
N ALA A 42 -2.06 21.07 -6.05
CA ALA A 42 -1.36 22.19 -6.66
C ALA A 42 -0.24 21.72 -7.60
N GLY A 43 0.46 20.63 -7.27
CA GLY A 43 1.44 19.99 -8.14
C GLY A 43 0.86 19.53 -9.47
N VAL A 44 -0.25 18.79 -9.44
CA VAL A 44 -0.93 18.33 -10.67
C VAL A 44 -1.44 19.52 -11.50
N HIS A 45 -2.08 20.51 -10.86
CA HIS A 45 -2.53 21.71 -11.58
C HIS A 45 -1.38 22.54 -12.15
N GLY A 46 -0.26 22.63 -11.43
CA GLY A 46 0.96 23.29 -11.89
C GLY A 46 1.56 22.60 -13.10
N ALA A 47 1.67 21.27 -13.09
CA ALA A 47 2.11 20.48 -14.23
C ALA A 47 1.16 20.63 -15.43
N ALA A 48 -0.15 20.57 -15.22
CA ALA A 48 -1.16 20.83 -16.25
C ALA A 48 -1.01 22.23 -16.86
N ALA A 49 -0.79 23.26 -16.04
CA ALA A 49 -0.56 24.62 -16.49
C ALA A 49 0.76 24.78 -17.27
N ALA A 50 1.82 24.08 -16.87
CA ALA A 50 3.10 24.08 -17.58
C ALA A 50 2.98 23.46 -18.98
N ILE A 51 2.26 22.34 -19.12
CA ILE A 51 1.99 21.70 -20.41
C ILE A 51 1.13 22.63 -21.30
N ASP A 52 0.11 23.28 -20.75
CA ASP A 52 -0.73 24.23 -21.49
C ASP A 52 0.05 25.48 -21.94
N ALA A 53 0.94 26.00 -21.08
CA ALA A 53 1.84 27.10 -21.43
C ALA A 53 2.83 26.68 -22.52
N TYR A 54 3.39 25.47 -22.44
CA TYR A 54 4.25 24.91 -23.47
C TYR A 54 3.54 24.82 -24.82
N ALA A 55 2.28 24.38 -24.84
CA ALA A 55 1.44 24.37 -26.05
C ALA A 55 1.26 25.79 -26.62
N ALA A 56 0.94 26.77 -25.76
CA ALA A 56 0.76 28.15 -26.18
C ALA A 56 2.04 28.76 -26.78
N VAL A 57 3.20 28.50 -26.18
CA VAL A 57 4.50 28.95 -26.72
C VAL A 57 4.83 28.27 -28.04
N ARG A 58 4.54 26.97 -28.17
CA ARG A 58 4.94 26.20 -29.36
C ARG A 58 4.00 26.37 -30.55
N MET A 59 2.70 26.53 -30.30
CA MET A 59 1.63 26.49 -31.30
C MET A 59 0.82 27.79 -31.38
N GLY A 60 1.13 28.80 -30.56
CA GLY A 60 0.37 30.06 -30.46
C GLY A 60 -1.01 29.93 -29.80
N ARG A 61 -1.40 28.72 -29.37
CA ARG A 61 -2.72 28.41 -28.81
C ARG A 61 -2.62 27.41 -27.66
N ARG A 62 -3.51 27.54 -26.69
CA ARG A 62 -3.67 26.62 -25.55
C ARG A 62 -4.19 25.25 -25.99
N LEU A 63 -3.91 24.21 -25.21
CA LEU A 63 -4.26 22.81 -25.52
C LEU A 63 -5.73 22.63 -25.91
N CYS A 64 -6.64 23.24 -25.16
CA CYS A 64 -8.09 23.13 -25.40
C CYS A 64 -8.52 23.67 -26.78
N ARG A 65 -7.74 24.57 -27.40
CA ARG A 65 -8.02 25.17 -28.71
C ARG A 65 -7.24 24.52 -29.87
N LEU A 66 -6.41 23.54 -29.57
CA LEU A 66 -5.68 22.76 -30.57
C LEU A 66 -6.55 21.62 -31.10
N THR A 67 -6.34 21.26 -32.36
CA THR A 67 -6.89 20.02 -32.94
C THR A 67 -6.23 18.78 -32.31
N PRO A 68 -6.84 17.58 -32.40
CA PRO A 68 -6.24 16.36 -31.87
C PRO A 68 -4.80 16.11 -32.35
N GLY A 69 -4.55 16.26 -33.66
CA GLY A 69 -3.20 16.09 -34.22
C GLY A 69 -2.18 17.16 -33.79
N GLU A 70 -2.63 18.38 -33.46
CA GLU A 70 -1.77 19.40 -32.86
C GLU A 70 -1.43 19.08 -31.40
N ARG A 71 -2.40 18.60 -30.61
CA ARG A 71 -2.18 18.17 -29.22
C ARG A 71 -1.19 17.00 -29.15
N GLU A 72 -1.34 16.01 -30.04
CA GLU A 72 -0.41 14.87 -30.14
C GLU A 72 1.02 15.34 -30.44
N ARG A 73 1.22 16.27 -31.38
CA ARG A 73 2.56 16.83 -31.68
C ARG A 73 3.17 17.56 -30.49
N VAL A 74 2.37 18.29 -29.72
CA VAL A 74 2.83 18.95 -28.49
C VAL A 74 3.31 17.93 -27.45
N LEU A 75 2.53 16.88 -27.19
CA LEU A 75 2.90 15.86 -26.22
C LEU A 75 4.10 15.02 -26.68
N ALA A 76 4.19 14.68 -27.97
CA ALA A 76 5.35 13.98 -28.53
C ALA A 76 6.63 14.82 -28.35
N SER A 77 6.56 16.13 -28.58
CA SER A 77 7.68 17.05 -28.37
C SER A 77 8.10 17.17 -26.89
N LEU A 78 7.15 17.04 -25.95
CA LEU A 78 7.46 16.99 -24.52
C LEU A 78 8.09 15.65 -24.14
N ALA A 79 7.54 14.54 -24.61
CA ALA A 79 8.02 13.18 -24.32
C ALA A 79 9.43 12.94 -24.87
N ALA A 80 9.80 13.58 -25.98
CA ALA A 80 11.14 13.54 -26.56
C ALA A 80 12.21 14.29 -25.73
N ARG A 81 11.83 15.00 -24.67
CA ARG A 81 12.74 15.78 -23.81
C ARG A 81 12.86 15.12 -22.43
N PRO A 82 13.97 14.43 -22.13
CA PRO A 82 14.14 13.71 -20.85
C PRO A 82 13.88 14.59 -19.61
N ALA A 83 14.29 15.87 -19.66
CA ALA A 83 14.08 16.82 -18.56
C ALA A 83 12.61 17.14 -18.27
N LEU A 84 11.69 16.87 -19.20
CA LEU A 84 10.25 17.18 -19.08
C LEU A 84 9.39 15.92 -18.85
N VAL A 85 9.96 14.72 -18.96
CA VAL A 85 9.25 13.45 -18.69
C VAL A 85 8.63 13.41 -17.28
N PRO A 86 9.32 13.85 -16.20
CA PRO A 86 8.71 13.87 -14.88
C PRO A 86 7.44 14.74 -14.78
N VAL A 87 7.34 15.81 -15.58
CA VAL A 87 6.15 16.67 -15.64
C VAL A 87 4.98 15.94 -16.29
N LEU A 88 5.25 15.14 -17.33
CA LEU A 88 4.25 14.29 -17.97
C LEU A 88 3.80 13.15 -17.04
N ASP A 89 4.74 12.48 -16.37
CA ASP A 89 4.41 11.39 -15.44
C ASP A 89 3.53 11.87 -14.28
N ALA A 90 3.79 13.08 -13.76
CA ALA A 90 3.00 13.69 -12.68
C ALA A 90 1.52 13.89 -13.03
N VAL A 91 1.18 14.05 -14.31
CA VAL A 91 -0.21 14.19 -14.78
C VAL A 91 -0.78 12.92 -15.40
N LYS A 92 0.08 12.05 -15.96
CA LYS A 92 -0.33 10.82 -16.63
C LYS A 92 -1.01 9.86 -15.66
N VAL A 93 -0.39 9.58 -14.51
CA VAL A 93 -0.93 8.64 -13.51
C VAL A 93 -2.35 8.99 -13.07
N PRO A 94 -2.65 10.23 -12.59
CA PRO A 94 -4.00 10.57 -12.18
C PRO A 94 -5.01 10.55 -13.33
N VAL A 95 -4.60 10.94 -14.55
CA VAL A 95 -5.46 10.84 -15.74
C VAL A 95 -5.79 9.37 -16.05
N MET A 96 -4.81 8.47 -15.95
CA MET A 96 -5.01 7.05 -16.23
C MET A 96 -5.89 6.34 -15.20
N LEU A 97 -5.82 6.73 -13.93
CA LEU A 97 -6.73 6.25 -12.89
C LEU A 97 -8.19 6.62 -13.21
N ALA A 98 -8.43 7.88 -13.59
CA ALA A 98 -9.74 8.36 -14.00
C ALA A 98 -10.23 7.70 -15.31
N ALA A 99 -9.37 7.64 -16.33
CA ALA A 99 -9.65 7.07 -17.63
C ALA A 99 -9.99 5.57 -17.56
N GLY A 100 -9.19 4.79 -16.82
CA GLY A 100 -9.45 3.36 -16.65
C GLY A 100 -10.78 3.08 -15.96
N THR A 101 -11.15 3.90 -14.98
CA THR A 101 -12.45 3.77 -14.30
C THR A 101 -13.62 4.10 -15.22
N GLU A 102 -13.56 5.22 -15.97
CA GLU A 102 -14.62 5.58 -16.92
C GLU A 102 -14.78 4.53 -18.02
N ARG A 103 -13.65 4.02 -18.54
CA ARG A 103 -13.65 2.95 -19.53
C ARG A 103 -14.33 1.69 -18.99
N MET A 104 -13.98 1.26 -17.78
CA MET A 104 -14.57 0.08 -17.14
C MET A 104 -16.10 0.23 -17.01
N LEU A 105 -16.57 1.41 -16.59
CA LEU A 105 -18.00 1.70 -16.46
C LEU A 105 -18.72 1.68 -17.82
N HIS A 106 -18.03 2.09 -18.88
CA HIS A 106 -18.56 2.06 -20.23
C HIS A 106 -18.58 0.65 -20.86
N GLU A 107 -17.57 -0.17 -20.61
CA GLU A 107 -17.48 -1.55 -21.15
C GLU A 107 -18.37 -2.55 -20.40
N GLU A 108 -18.57 -2.35 -19.09
CA GLU A 108 -19.42 -3.20 -18.24
C GLU A 108 -20.52 -2.38 -17.54
N PRO A 109 -21.44 -1.73 -18.28
CA PRO A 109 -22.48 -0.90 -17.68
C PRO A 109 -23.39 -1.77 -16.80
N GLY A 110 -23.45 -1.43 -15.51
CA GLY A 110 -24.38 -2.09 -14.58
C GLY A 110 -23.92 -3.43 -14.02
N ARG A 111 -22.61 -3.76 -14.02
CA ARG A 111 -22.10 -4.89 -13.21
C ARG A 111 -22.21 -4.58 -11.72
N ALA A 112 -23.43 -4.67 -11.20
CA ALA A 112 -23.70 -4.72 -9.78
C ALA A 112 -23.04 -5.98 -9.19
N PRO A 113 -22.54 -5.94 -7.95
CA PRO A 113 -22.15 -7.17 -7.28
C PRO A 113 -23.36 -8.11 -7.25
N SER A 114 -23.27 -9.25 -7.94
CA SER A 114 -24.32 -10.28 -8.00
C SER A 114 -24.41 -11.12 -6.72
N ALA A 115 -23.57 -10.82 -5.72
CA ALA A 115 -23.57 -11.52 -4.45
C ALA A 115 -24.62 -10.92 -3.51
N PRO A 116 -25.32 -11.75 -2.70
CA PRO A 116 -26.13 -11.22 -1.60
C PRO A 116 -25.27 -10.32 -0.71
N PRO A 117 -25.86 -9.27 -0.11
CA PRO A 117 -25.12 -8.36 0.75
C PRO A 117 -24.48 -9.16 1.88
N PHE A 118 -23.15 -9.11 1.95
CA PHE A 118 -22.41 -9.68 3.05
C PHE A 118 -22.69 -8.84 4.30
N GLU A 119 -23.12 -9.49 5.37
CA GLU A 119 -23.33 -8.83 6.66
C GLU A 119 -22.02 -8.74 7.41
N ASP A 120 -21.56 -7.51 7.63
CA ASP A 120 -20.34 -7.27 8.39
C ASP A 120 -20.57 -7.64 9.86
N PRO A 121 -19.60 -8.32 10.51
CA PRO A 121 -19.68 -8.58 11.94
C PRO A 121 -19.76 -7.26 12.73
N PRO A 122 -20.40 -7.27 13.92
CA PRO A 122 -20.58 -6.08 14.72
C PRO A 122 -19.24 -5.53 15.20
N LEU A 123 -19.13 -4.19 15.20
CA LEU A 123 -18.02 -3.45 15.78
C LEU A 123 -18.60 -2.37 16.69
N ASP A 124 -18.05 -2.23 17.89
CA ASP A 124 -18.34 -1.10 18.79
C ASP A 124 -17.52 0.11 18.35
N CYS A 125 -17.99 0.78 17.30
CA CYS A 125 -17.41 2.00 16.76
C CYS A 125 -18.20 3.22 17.24
N VAL A 126 -17.52 4.17 17.86
CA VAL A 126 -18.07 5.46 18.25
C VAL A 126 -17.31 6.58 17.51
N PRO A 127 -17.99 7.48 16.77
CA PRO A 127 -17.33 8.66 16.20
C PRO A 127 -16.72 9.53 17.31
N SER A 128 -15.55 10.13 17.06
CA SER A 128 -14.89 10.99 18.05
C SER A 128 -15.75 12.18 18.50
N ALA A 129 -16.68 12.63 17.66
CA ALA A 129 -17.64 13.71 17.98
C ALA A 129 -18.60 13.32 19.12
N GLU A 130 -18.87 12.03 19.29
CA GLU A 130 -19.76 11.48 20.32
C GLU A 130 -18.98 10.96 21.54
N TRP A 131 -17.65 11.05 21.52
CA TRP A 131 -16.80 10.62 22.63
C TRP A 131 -16.65 11.74 23.67
N PRO A 132 -16.72 11.44 24.98
CA PRO A 132 -16.56 12.45 26.04
C PRO A 132 -15.19 13.14 25.98
N ASP A 133 -15.14 14.40 26.42
CA ASP A 133 -13.91 15.20 26.46
C ASP A 133 -12.80 14.60 27.33
N ARG A 134 -13.19 13.79 28.33
CA ARG A 134 -12.27 13.02 29.16
C ARG A 134 -12.85 11.65 29.48
N SER A 135 -12.01 10.63 29.37
CA SER A 135 -12.36 9.25 29.74
C SER A 135 -11.16 8.50 30.29
N THR A 136 -11.39 7.30 30.83
CA THR A 136 -10.34 6.42 31.34
C THR A 136 -10.41 5.05 30.67
N ALA A 137 -9.25 4.43 30.50
CA ALA A 137 -9.09 3.08 30.00
C ALA A 137 -7.89 2.43 30.70
N ASP A 138 -7.80 1.11 30.65
CA ASP A 138 -6.63 0.40 31.17
C ASP A 138 -5.52 0.36 30.10
N ALA A 139 -5.91 0.35 28.81
CA ALA A 139 -5.00 0.51 27.69
C ALA A 139 -5.62 1.34 26.55
N VAL A 140 -4.80 2.18 25.91
CA VAL A 140 -5.14 2.84 24.64
C VAL A 140 -4.28 2.28 23.52
N VAL A 141 -4.91 1.80 22.45
CA VAL A 141 -4.23 1.35 21.23
C VAL A 141 -4.35 2.42 20.16
N VAL A 142 -3.24 2.98 19.70
CA VAL A 142 -3.22 4.03 18.68
C VAL A 142 -3.03 3.41 17.30
N GLY A 143 -4.13 3.29 16.54
CA GLY A 143 -4.20 2.69 15.21
C GLY A 143 -4.91 1.33 15.22
N SER A 144 -5.88 1.14 14.33
CA SER A 144 -6.70 -0.08 14.25
C SER A 144 -6.23 -1.09 13.19
N GLY A 145 -5.01 -0.90 12.66
CA GLY A 145 -4.40 -1.73 11.61
C GLY A 145 -3.99 -3.13 12.08
N ALA A 146 -3.20 -3.83 11.26
CA ALA A 146 -2.80 -5.23 11.47
C ALA A 146 -2.34 -5.53 12.92
N GLY A 147 -1.34 -4.79 13.41
CA GLY A 147 -0.81 -5.01 14.76
C GLY A 147 -1.69 -4.43 15.86
N GLY A 148 -2.31 -3.27 15.65
CA GLY A 148 -3.20 -2.65 16.63
C GLY A 148 -4.46 -3.46 16.91
N ALA A 149 -5.05 -4.09 15.89
CA ALA A 149 -6.19 -4.98 16.07
C ALA A 149 -5.83 -6.21 16.91
N ILE A 150 -4.65 -6.79 16.70
CA ILE A 150 -4.14 -7.90 17.52
C ILE A 150 -3.90 -7.45 18.96
N ALA A 151 -3.21 -6.33 19.17
CA ALA A 151 -2.96 -5.81 20.50
C ALA A 151 -4.26 -5.53 21.26
N ALA A 152 -5.24 -4.90 20.60
CA ALA A 152 -6.55 -4.64 21.19
C ALA A 152 -7.27 -5.92 21.60
N ARG A 153 -7.30 -6.93 20.72
CA ARG A 153 -7.92 -8.24 21.01
C ARG A 153 -7.23 -8.95 22.17
N THR A 154 -5.91 -9.00 22.15
CA THR A 154 -5.11 -9.70 23.17
C THR A 154 -5.29 -9.05 24.54
N LEU A 155 -5.23 -7.72 24.62
CA LEU A 155 -5.41 -7.00 25.89
C LEU A 155 -6.86 -7.06 26.37
N ALA A 156 -7.86 -6.91 25.49
CA ALA A 156 -9.27 -6.99 25.89
C ALA A 156 -9.63 -8.38 26.44
N ARG A 157 -9.07 -9.45 25.88
CA ARG A 157 -9.26 -10.84 26.37
C ARG A 157 -8.75 -11.07 27.79
N THR A 158 -7.92 -10.19 28.35
CA THR A 158 -7.50 -10.28 29.76
C THR A 158 -8.46 -9.56 30.72
N GLY A 159 -9.53 -8.96 30.19
CA GLY A 159 -10.50 -8.17 30.95
C GLY A 159 -10.15 -6.67 31.05
N MET A 160 -9.08 -6.22 30.41
CA MET A 160 -8.73 -4.79 30.36
C MET A 160 -9.77 -4.00 29.57
N ARG A 161 -10.11 -2.79 30.06
CA ARG A 161 -10.87 -1.79 29.28
C ARG A 161 -9.95 -1.19 28.23
N VAL A 162 -10.12 -1.63 26.98
CA VAL A 162 -9.29 -1.18 25.85
C VAL A 162 -10.04 -0.16 25.00
N VAL A 163 -9.40 0.96 24.71
CA VAL A 163 -9.87 1.92 23.70
C VAL A 163 -8.91 1.96 22.52
N VAL A 164 -9.44 1.72 21.32
CA VAL A 164 -8.69 1.81 20.06
C VAL A 164 -8.99 3.16 19.40
N LEU A 165 -7.95 3.89 19.02
CA LEU A 165 -8.06 5.15 18.29
C LEU A 165 -7.75 4.93 16.81
N GLU A 166 -8.64 5.36 15.92
CA GLU A 166 -8.46 5.31 14.47
C GLU A 166 -8.78 6.66 13.83
N GLU A 167 -7.86 7.16 12.99
CA GLU A 167 -8.07 8.42 12.27
C GLU A 167 -9.11 8.28 11.15
N GLY A 168 -9.17 7.12 10.51
CA GLY A 168 -10.18 6.81 9.50
C GLY A 168 -11.57 6.52 10.07
N ARG A 169 -12.57 6.49 9.18
CA ARG A 169 -13.92 6.00 9.50
C ARG A 169 -14.04 4.50 9.28
N ARG A 170 -15.13 3.91 9.78
CA ARG A 170 -15.54 2.56 9.39
C ARG A 170 -16.11 2.59 7.97
N HIS A 171 -15.70 1.62 7.16
CA HIS A 171 -16.30 1.33 5.86
C HIS A 171 -16.84 -0.09 5.88
N THR A 172 -18.07 -0.27 5.42
CA THR A 172 -18.74 -1.57 5.39
C THR A 172 -18.57 -2.27 4.05
N THR A 173 -18.78 -3.58 4.01
CA THR A 173 -18.81 -4.31 2.73
C THR A 173 -19.89 -3.77 1.78
N ALA A 174 -21.03 -3.33 2.31
CA ALA A 174 -22.08 -2.69 1.53
C ALA A 174 -21.61 -1.36 0.89
N ASP A 175 -20.81 -0.56 1.59
CA ASP A 175 -20.21 0.67 1.02
C ASP A 175 -19.31 0.35 -0.17
N PHE A 176 -18.56 -0.76 -0.09
CA PHE A 176 -17.67 -1.18 -1.18
C PHE A 176 -18.42 -1.59 -2.44
N GLY A 177 -19.58 -2.23 -2.30
CA GLY A 177 -20.40 -2.68 -3.43
C GLY A 177 -21.14 -1.57 -4.17
N ARG A 178 -21.37 -0.41 -3.54
CA ARG A 178 -22.19 0.69 -4.09
C ARG A 178 -21.42 1.75 -4.86
N ARG A 179 -20.08 1.77 -4.78
CA ARG A 179 -19.25 2.89 -5.25
C ARG A 179 -18.16 2.43 -6.22
N THR A 180 -17.76 3.32 -7.12
CA THR A 180 -16.74 2.99 -8.11
C THR A 180 -15.39 2.70 -7.42
N PRO A 181 -14.51 1.89 -8.02
CA PRO A 181 -13.18 1.64 -7.48
C PRO A 181 -12.38 2.92 -7.17
N LEU A 182 -12.45 3.94 -8.03
CA LEU A 182 -11.68 5.16 -7.83
C LEU A 182 -12.20 6.02 -6.68
N ASP A 183 -13.52 6.11 -6.49
CA ASP A 183 -14.09 6.86 -5.36
C ASP A 183 -13.67 6.22 -4.03
N ARG A 184 -13.65 4.89 -3.99
CA ARG A 184 -13.15 4.13 -2.83
C ARG A 184 -11.66 4.33 -2.62
N PHE A 185 -10.87 4.34 -3.69
CA PHE A 185 -9.44 4.65 -3.63
C PHE A 185 -9.18 6.01 -3.00
N ALA A 186 -9.88 7.06 -3.46
CA ALA A 186 -9.71 8.42 -2.95
C ALA A 186 -10.01 8.56 -1.45
N GLU A 187 -10.92 7.75 -0.90
CA GLU A 187 -11.30 7.79 0.52
C GLU A 187 -10.45 6.89 1.41
N LEU A 188 -10.19 5.66 0.95
CA LEU A 188 -9.53 4.62 1.74
C LEU A 188 -8.02 4.84 1.84
N TYR A 189 -7.40 5.45 0.83
CA TYR A 189 -5.98 5.75 0.87
C TYR A 189 -5.73 7.11 1.51
N ARG A 190 -4.78 7.14 2.44
CA ARG A 190 -4.28 8.38 3.01
C ARG A 190 -3.85 9.32 1.89
N ASP A 191 -4.26 10.59 2.03
CA ASP A 191 -3.90 11.65 1.08
C ASP A 191 -4.33 11.35 -0.37
N GLY A 192 -5.40 10.58 -0.57
CA GLY A 192 -5.88 10.18 -1.89
C GLY A 192 -4.86 9.34 -2.66
N GLY A 193 -3.99 8.61 -1.96
CA GLY A 193 -2.91 7.80 -2.55
C GLY A 193 -1.63 8.59 -2.87
N ALA A 194 -1.56 9.89 -2.55
CA ALA A 194 -0.42 10.75 -2.88
C ALA A 194 0.76 10.66 -1.89
N THR A 195 0.91 9.55 -1.16
CA THR A 195 2.02 9.34 -0.23
C THR A 195 3.25 8.85 -1.00
N VAL A 196 4.34 9.62 -0.96
CA VAL A 196 5.58 9.35 -1.72
C VAL A 196 6.80 9.46 -0.81
N ALA A 197 7.72 8.50 -0.90
CA ALA A 197 9.07 8.62 -0.38
C ALA A 197 9.98 9.34 -1.36
N LEU A 198 10.60 10.42 -0.90
CA LEU A 198 11.53 11.22 -1.67
C LEU A 198 12.89 10.53 -1.74
N GLY A 199 13.39 10.35 -2.95
CA GLY A 199 14.67 9.73 -3.24
C GLY A 199 14.82 9.52 -4.74
N ASN A 200 15.75 8.65 -5.15
CA ASN A 200 16.01 8.39 -6.56
C ASN A 200 16.05 6.88 -6.88
N PRO A 201 15.01 6.31 -7.53
CA PRO A 201 13.77 6.98 -7.95
C PRO A 201 12.85 7.27 -6.75
N PRO A 202 11.87 8.19 -6.86
CA PRO A 202 10.82 8.33 -5.87
C PRO A 202 9.98 7.04 -5.80
N VAL A 203 9.47 6.72 -4.61
CA VAL A 203 8.69 5.49 -4.38
C VAL A 203 7.29 5.85 -3.87
N VAL A 204 6.25 5.39 -4.56
CA VAL A 204 4.86 5.56 -4.12
C VAL A 204 4.57 4.57 -2.98
N LEU A 205 3.99 5.05 -1.88
CA LEU A 205 3.71 4.26 -0.68
C LEU A 205 2.22 4.33 -0.31
N PRO A 206 1.36 3.50 -0.92
CA PRO A 206 -0.06 3.53 -0.61
C PRO A 206 -0.33 3.04 0.83
N VAL A 207 -0.99 3.87 1.64
CA VAL A 207 -1.33 3.57 3.06
C VAL A 207 -2.81 3.73 3.28
N GLY A 208 -3.45 2.76 3.94
CA GLY A 208 -4.87 2.82 4.28
C GLY A 208 -5.16 3.74 5.45
N ARG A 209 -6.30 4.44 5.41
CA ARG A 209 -6.87 5.25 6.50
C ARG A 209 -8.35 4.90 6.68
N ALA A 210 -8.59 3.84 7.44
CA ALA A 210 -9.91 3.31 7.75
C ALA A 210 -9.83 2.45 9.01
N VAL A 211 -10.96 2.11 9.63
CA VAL A 211 -11.00 1.03 10.64
C VAL A 211 -10.50 -0.27 10.02
N GLY A 212 -9.37 -0.78 10.53
CA GLY A 212 -8.60 -1.89 9.95
C GLY A 212 -7.31 -1.47 9.22
N GLY A 213 -7.07 -0.17 9.05
CA GLY A 213 -5.88 0.41 8.43
C GLY A 213 -5.59 -0.13 7.03
N THR A 214 -4.30 -0.31 6.69
CA THR A 214 -3.86 -0.84 5.39
C THR A 214 -4.37 -2.25 5.09
N THR A 215 -4.82 -3.01 6.09
CA THR A 215 -5.38 -4.35 5.83
C THR A 215 -6.68 -4.30 5.03
N VAL A 216 -7.40 -3.16 5.04
CA VAL A 216 -8.60 -2.93 4.23
C VAL A 216 -8.26 -2.83 2.74
N VAL A 217 -7.10 -2.26 2.41
CA VAL A 217 -6.67 -1.93 1.03
C VAL A 217 -5.48 -2.75 0.53
N ASN A 218 -5.05 -3.77 1.26
CA ASN A 218 -4.04 -4.69 0.75
C ASN A 218 -4.67 -5.80 -0.09
N SER A 219 -3.81 -6.59 -0.75
CA SER A 219 -4.19 -7.70 -1.61
C SER A 219 -4.73 -8.93 -0.89
N GLY A 220 -4.40 -9.09 0.40
CA GLY A 220 -4.73 -10.27 1.19
C GLY A 220 -3.74 -11.43 1.09
N THR A 221 -2.62 -11.25 0.41
CA THR A 221 -1.55 -12.26 0.32
C THR A 221 -0.90 -12.54 1.67
N CYS A 222 -0.64 -13.82 1.96
CA CYS A 222 -0.21 -14.29 3.26
C CYS A 222 1.00 -15.23 3.14
N TYR A 223 2.18 -14.72 3.47
CA TYR A 223 3.43 -15.50 3.58
C TYR A 223 3.85 -15.59 5.04
N ARG A 224 4.30 -16.79 5.45
CA ARG A 224 4.97 -16.94 6.76
C ARG A 224 6.35 -16.29 6.69
N THR A 225 6.78 -15.73 7.81
CA THR A 225 8.14 -15.19 7.93
C THR A 225 9.16 -16.30 7.69
N PRO A 226 10.11 -16.14 6.75
CA PRO A 226 11.10 -17.18 6.49
C PRO A 226 11.98 -17.48 7.71
N ALA A 227 12.36 -18.75 7.89
CA ALA A 227 13.15 -19.20 9.04
C ALA A 227 14.52 -18.49 9.14
N HIS A 228 15.17 -18.22 8.01
CA HIS A 228 16.45 -17.50 7.98
C HIS A 228 16.32 -16.04 8.43
N VAL A 229 15.16 -15.40 8.18
CA VAL A 229 14.88 -14.05 8.67
C VAL A 229 14.74 -14.05 10.19
N LEU A 230 14.00 -15.01 10.76
CA LEU A 230 13.86 -15.16 12.21
C LEU A 230 15.21 -15.44 12.88
N ALA A 231 16.00 -16.36 12.31
CA ALA A 231 17.34 -16.66 12.78
C ALA A 231 18.25 -15.42 12.77
N ARG A 232 18.21 -14.63 11.69
CA ARG A 232 18.93 -13.35 11.60
C ARG A 232 18.46 -12.35 12.66
N TRP A 233 17.15 -12.25 12.93
CA TRP A 233 16.64 -11.34 13.95
C TRP A 233 17.11 -11.67 15.36
N ARG A 234 17.16 -12.96 15.70
CA ARG A 234 17.74 -13.42 16.96
C ARG A 234 19.24 -13.12 17.03
N ALA A 235 20.00 -13.57 16.03
CA ALA A 235 21.46 -13.50 16.05
C ALA A 235 22.00 -12.06 15.96
N THR A 236 21.39 -11.21 15.14
CA THR A 236 21.90 -9.85 14.87
C THR A 236 21.26 -8.79 15.76
N PHE A 237 19.98 -8.92 16.10
CA PHE A 237 19.25 -7.88 16.84
C PHE A 237 18.88 -8.30 18.26
N GLY A 238 19.14 -9.55 18.68
CA GLY A 238 18.82 -10.05 20.01
C GLY A 238 17.31 -10.05 20.29
N VAL A 239 16.50 -10.36 19.28
CA VAL A 239 15.04 -10.38 19.39
C VAL A 239 14.58 -11.79 19.73
N ASP A 240 14.47 -12.06 21.03
CA ASP A 240 14.07 -13.40 21.52
C ASP A 240 12.66 -13.80 21.08
N LEU A 241 11.76 -12.82 20.86
CA LEU A 241 10.42 -13.06 20.33
C LEU A 241 10.44 -13.70 18.93
N ALA A 242 11.56 -13.62 18.20
CA ALA A 242 11.73 -14.27 16.91
C ALA A 242 12.21 -15.73 17.04
N ASP A 243 12.07 -16.37 18.20
CA ASP A 243 12.25 -17.82 18.34
C ASP A 243 11.38 -18.57 17.33
N ALA A 244 11.99 -19.40 16.47
CA ALA A 244 11.26 -20.01 15.35
C ALA A 244 10.09 -20.88 15.80
N THR A 245 10.22 -21.58 16.95
CA THR A 245 9.18 -22.47 17.45
C THR A 245 8.04 -21.66 18.08
N ALA A 246 8.37 -20.72 18.97
CA ALA A 246 7.34 -19.88 19.61
C ALA A 246 6.63 -19.00 18.57
N PHE A 247 7.39 -18.39 17.65
CA PHE A 247 6.85 -17.52 16.61
C PHE A 247 5.98 -18.29 15.60
N ALA A 248 6.28 -19.58 15.34
CA ALA A 248 5.41 -20.43 14.53
C ALA A 248 4.01 -20.59 15.15
N ALA A 249 3.92 -20.75 16.48
CA ALA A 249 2.62 -20.82 17.16
C ALA A 249 1.84 -19.49 17.04
N HIS A 250 2.52 -18.34 17.13
CA HIS A 250 1.89 -17.04 16.88
C HIS A 250 1.42 -16.90 15.42
N LEU A 251 2.19 -17.40 14.45
CA LEU A 251 1.79 -17.43 13.04
C LEU A 251 0.57 -18.35 12.82
N ASP A 252 0.53 -19.52 13.46
CA ASP A 252 -0.61 -20.45 13.37
C ASP A 252 -1.91 -19.78 13.87
N GLU A 253 -1.83 -19.08 15.01
CA GLU A 253 -2.96 -18.34 15.59
C GLU A 253 -3.44 -17.21 14.66
N VAL A 254 -2.50 -16.49 14.04
CA VAL A 254 -2.81 -15.40 13.10
C VAL A 254 -3.42 -15.96 11.81
N GLU A 255 -2.87 -17.03 11.25
CA GLU A 255 -3.40 -17.66 10.03
C GLU A 255 -4.81 -18.21 10.24
N ARG A 256 -5.06 -18.84 11.40
CA ARG A 256 -6.38 -19.31 11.81
C ARG A 256 -7.37 -18.15 11.94
N THR A 257 -6.96 -17.07 12.61
CA THR A 257 -7.76 -15.85 12.77
C THR A 257 -8.14 -15.25 11.41
N LEU A 258 -7.18 -15.14 10.50
CA LEU A 258 -7.37 -14.57 9.16
C LEU A 258 -8.01 -15.55 8.16
N ARG A 259 -8.23 -16.81 8.57
CA ARG A 259 -8.72 -17.90 7.70
C ARG A 259 -7.89 -18.04 6.42
N VAL A 260 -6.57 -18.03 6.57
CA VAL A 260 -5.64 -18.11 5.43
C VAL A 260 -5.81 -19.43 4.70
N ALA A 261 -6.02 -19.37 3.39
CA ALA A 261 -6.16 -20.55 2.53
C ALA A 261 -5.50 -20.33 1.16
N THR A 262 -5.00 -21.42 0.57
CA THR A 262 -4.56 -21.43 -0.83
C THR A 262 -5.76 -21.21 -1.74
N GLN A 263 -5.62 -20.31 -2.72
CA GLN A 263 -6.70 -20.05 -3.66
C GLN A 263 -6.88 -21.23 -4.64
N PRO A 264 -8.13 -21.60 -4.97
CA PRO A 264 -8.37 -22.64 -5.96
C PRO A 264 -8.04 -22.15 -7.38
N LEU A 265 -7.68 -23.08 -8.28
CA LEU A 265 -7.25 -22.76 -9.65
C LEU A 265 -8.36 -22.13 -10.51
N ASP A 266 -9.62 -22.38 -10.18
CA ASP A 266 -10.80 -21.91 -10.90
C ASP A 266 -11.01 -20.38 -10.77
N VAL A 267 -10.64 -19.79 -9.64
CA VAL A 267 -10.83 -18.35 -9.34
C VAL A 267 -9.65 -17.46 -9.72
N LEU A 268 -8.48 -18.01 -10.07
CA LEU A 268 -7.27 -17.23 -10.34
C LEU A 268 -7.43 -16.22 -11.48
N GLY A 269 -8.31 -16.51 -12.45
CA GLY A 269 -8.43 -15.74 -13.68
C GLY A 269 -7.37 -16.12 -14.71
N ARG A 270 -7.48 -15.57 -15.92
CA ARG A 270 -6.54 -15.87 -17.02
C ARG A 270 -5.12 -15.38 -16.70
N ASN A 271 -4.97 -14.23 -16.03
CA ASN A 271 -3.65 -13.70 -15.65
C ASN A 271 -2.83 -14.72 -14.84
N GLY A 272 -3.43 -15.30 -13.80
CA GLY A 272 -2.78 -16.33 -12.98
C GLY A 272 -2.49 -17.62 -13.74
N ARG A 273 -3.43 -18.08 -14.59
CA ARG A 273 -3.23 -19.31 -15.39
C ARG A 273 -2.11 -19.15 -16.41
N THR A 274 -2.03 -18.00 -17.08
CA THR A 274 -0.93 -17.67 -18.00
C THR A 274 0.41 -17.66 -17.26
N ALA A 275 0.46 -17.10 -16.05
CA ALA A 275 1.68 -17.12 -15.25
C ALA A 275 2.10 -18.54 -14.83
N LEU A 276 1.16 -19.40 -14.44
CA LEU A 276 1.44 -20.81 -14.13
C LEU A 276 1.97 -21.57 -15.36
N ALA A 277 1.35 -21.36 -16.53
CA ALA A 277 1.79 -22.01 -17.76
C ALA A 277 3.22 -21.59 -18.15
N GLY A 278 3.55 -20.29 -18.05
CA GLY A 278 4.92 -19.82 -18.28
C GLY A 278 5.92 -20.41 -17.29
N ALA A 279 5.56 -20.47 -16.01
CA ALA A 279 6.41 -21.08 -14.98
C ALA A 279 6.61 -22.59 -15.21
N GLU A 280 5.57 -23.31 -15.64
CA GLU A 280 5.64 -24.75 -15.96
C GLU A 280 6.62 -25.01 -17.12
N ILE A 281 6.55 -24.22 -18.20
CA ILE A 281 7.45 -24.32 -19.35
C ILE A 281 8.91 -24.08 -18.94
N LEU A 282 9.15 -23.13 -18.02
CA LEU A 282 10.49 -22.81 -17.51
C LEU A 282 10.96 -23.76 -16.40
N GLY A 283 10.10 -24.65 -15.90
CA GLY A 283 10.40 -25.48 -14.72
C GLY A 283 10.57 -24.68 -13.44
N TRP A 284 9.97 -23.49 -13.34
CA TRP A 284 10.08 -22.59 -12.19
C TRP A 284 9.14 -22.98 -11.06
N LYS A 285 9.59 -22.76 -9.81
CA LYS A 285 8.74 -22.95 -8.63
C LYS A 285 7.63 -21.89 -8.58
N ALA A 286 6.39 -22.29 -8.85
CA ALA A 286 5.22 -21.41 -8.80
C ALA A 286 3.98 -22.12 -8.27
N GLY A 287 3.03 -21.35 -7.73
CA GLY A 287 1.75 -21.90 -7.28
C GLY A 287 0.72 -20.83 -6.87
N PRO A 288 -0.56 -21.22 -6.71
CA PRO A 288 -1.59 -20.30 -6.22
C PRO A 288 -1.23 -19.73 -4.85
N LEU A 289 -1.42 -18.42 -4.67
CA LEU A 289 -1.07 -17.76 -3.41
C LEU A 289 -1.99 -18.19 -2.26
N ARG A 290 -1.40 -18.26 -1.06
CA ARG A 290 -2.13 -18.30 0.21
C ARG A 290 -2.65 -16.90 0.52
N ARG A 291 -3.95 -16.79 0.81
CA ARG A 291 -4.62 -15.51 1.05
C ARG A 291 -5.61 -15.58 2.20
N ASN A 292 -5.82 -14.48 2.90
CA ASN A 292 -6.91 -14.31 3.87
C ASN A 292 -8.27 -14.05 3.18
N ALA A 293 -8.54 -14.78 2.10
CA ALA A 293 -9.75 -14.64 1.30
C ALA A 293 -10.24 -16.02 0.82
N PRO A 294 -10.57 -16.96 1.73
CA PRO A 294 -10.90 -18.33 1.36
C PRO A 294 -12.13 -18.42 0.44
N GLY A 295 -13.08 -17.49 0.57
CA GLY A 295 -14.27 -17.39 -0.27
C GLY A 295 -14.15 -16.40 -1.43
N CYS A 296 -12.95 -16.15 -1.96
CA CYS A 296 -12.75 -15.16 -3.02
C CYS A 296 -13.66 -15.41 -4.23
N LYS A 297 -14.22 -14.34 -4.79
CA LYS A 297 -15.12 -14.36 -5.96
C LYS A 297 -14.49 -13.76 -7.21
N GLY A 298 -13.16 -13.60 -7.22
CA GLY A 298 -12.44 -13.10 -8.38
C GLY A 298 -12.77 -11.65 -8.78
N SER A 299 -13.08 -10.78 -7.80
CA SER A 299 -13.47 -9.39 -8.08
C SER A 299 -12.30 -8.47 -8.44
N CYS A 300 -11.05 -8.89 -8.18
CA CYS A 300 -9.84 -8.10 -8.38
C CYS A 300 -9.81 -6.69 -7.73
N GLN A 301 -10.68 -6.44 -6.72
CA GLN A 301 -10.86 -5.12 -6.11
C GLN A 301 -10.32 -5.02 -4.68
N CYS A 302 -9.43 -5.94 -4.29
CA CYS A 302 -8.93 -6.03 -2.90
C CYS A 302 -8.26 -4.74 -2.42
N VAL A 303 -7.64 -4.00 -3.34
CA VAL A 303 -6.97 -2.72 -3.10
C VAL A 303 -7.91 -1.57 -2.78
N VAL A 304 -9.22 -1.72 -3.02
CA VAL A 304 -10.22 -0.65 -2.81
C VAL A 304 -11.41 -1.15 -1.98
N GLY A 305 -11.13 -2.07 -1.05
CA GLY A 305 -12.14 -2.74 -0.24
C GLY A 305 -12.84 -3.85 -1.02
N CYS A 306 -12.89 -5.05 -0.43
CA CYS A 306 -13.49 -6.21 -1.06
C CYS A 306 -15.03 -6.09 -1.08
N PRO A 307 -15.68 -5.99 -2.25
CA PRO A 307 -17.14 -5.79 -2.31
C PRO A 307 -17.96 -7.03 -1.94
N THR A 308 -17.31 -8.19 -1.74
CA THR A 308 -17.99 -9.47 -1.44
C THR A 308 -17.78 -9.95 -0.01
N GLY A 309 -17.05 -9.20 0.82
CA GLY A 309 -16.71 -9.60 2.19
C GLY A 309 -15.74 -10.78 2.29
N ALA A 310 -15.25 -11.30 1.16
CA ALA A 310 -14.41 -12.50 1.14
C ALA A 310 -13.04 -12.28 1.81
N LYS A 311 -12.45 -11.09 1.64
CA LYS A 311 -11.14 -10.76 2.21
C LYS A 311 -11.28 -10.44 3.70
N GLN A 312 -10.84 -11.35 4.54
CA GLN A 312 -10.81 -11.33 6.01
C GLN A 312 -9.77 -10.33 6.56
N SER A 313 -9.88 -9.09 6.11
CA SER A 313 -9.14 -7.93 6.63
C SER A 313 -9.51 -7.73 8.11
N VAL A 314 -8.67 -7.07 8.92
CA VAL A 314 -8.80 -7.17 10.39
C VAL A 314 -10.09 -6.56 10.94
N GLN A 315 -10.77 -5.69 10.20
CA GLN A 315 -12.11 -5.19 10.56
C GLN A 315 -13.21 -6.24 10.47
N LEU A 316 -13.00 -7.34 9.73
CA LEU A 316 -13.93 -8.45 9.63
C LEU A 316 -13.48 -9.67 10.46
N SER A 317 -12.21 -9.76 10.84
CA SER A 317 -11.63 -10.97 11.44
C SER A 317 -11.04 -10.81 12.84
N VAL A 318 -10.55 -9.63 13.23
CA VAL A 318 -9.83 -9.43 14.50
C VAL A 318 -10.54 -8.41 15.40
N LEU A 319 -10.91 -7.25 14.85
CA LEU A 319 -11.59 -6.19 15.60
C LEU A 319 -12.95 -6.64 16.15
N PRO A 320 -13.76 -7.48 15.46
CA PRO A 320 -14.98 -8.02 16.04
C PRO A 320 -14.71 -8.84 17.31
N ASP A 321 -13.67 -9.69 17.32
CA ASP A 321 -13.26 -10.44 18.52
C ASP A 321 -12.81 -9.49 19.64
N ALA A 322 -12.11 -8.40 19.30
CA ALA A 322 -11.69 -7.40 20.28
C ALA A 322 -12.90 -6.71 20.90
N CYS A 323 -13.88 -6.30 20.10
CA CYS A 323 -15.13 -5.69 20.57
C CYS A 323 -15.96 -6.66 21.40
N ALA A 324 -16.06 -7.93 21.00
CA ALA A 324 -16.72 -8.96 21.78
C ALA A 324 -16.05 -9.18 23.16
N ALA A 325 -14.75 -8.94 23.25
CA ALA A 325 -14.00 -8.95 24.52
C ALA A 325 -14.04 -7.62 25.28
N GLY A 326 -14.79 -6.61 24.82
CA GLY A 326 -15.01 -5.34 25.51
C GLY A 326 -14.17 -4.15 24.99
N ALA A 327 -13.42 -4.31 23.90
CA ALA A 327 -12.71 -3.17 23.28
C ALA A 327 -13.67 -2.21 22.57
N ARG A 328 -13.45 -0.91 22.71
CA ARG A 328 -14.22 0.14 22.02
C ARG A 328 -13.35 0.88 21.02
N ILE A 329 -13.88 1.19 19.84
CA ILE A 329 -13.12 1.83 18.75
C ILE A 329 -13.64 3.26 18.58
N VAL A 330 -12.79 4.26 18.81
CA VAL A 330 -13.09 5.66 18.51
C VAL A 330 -12.60 5.97 17.11
N THR A 331 -13.53 6.31 16.22
CA THR A 331 -13.25 6.59 14.80
C THR A 331 -13.14 8.09 14.53
N SER A 332 -12.56 8.46 13.39
CA SER A 332 -12.30 9.87 13.04
C SER A 332 -11.45 10.61 14.09
N ALA A 333 -10.57 9.87 14.78
CA ALA A 333 -9.85 10.30 15.98
C ALA A 333 -8.34 10.40 15.70
N TYR A 334 -7.81 11.62 15.59
CA TYR A 334 -6.38 11.82 15.33
C TYR A 334 -5.57 11.87 16.64
N ALA A 335 -4.82 10.81 16.94
CA ALA A 335 -3.91 10.78 18.09
C ALA A 335 -2.78 11.82 17.95
N ARG A 336 -2.88 12.91 18.73
CA ARG A 336 -1.97 14.05 18.63
C ARG A 336 -0.66 13.79 19.35
N ARG A 337 -0.74 13.28 20.58
CA ARG A 337 0.42 12.96 21.43
C ARG A 337 0.05 11.96 22.53
N ILE A 338 1.03 11.19 22.96
CA ILE A 338 1.01 10.44 24.20
C ILE A 338 1.24 11.43 25.36
N LEU A 339 0.45 11.29 26.40
CA LEU A 339 0.58 12.03 27.66
C LEU A 339 1.51 11.24 28.57
N THR A 340 2.45 11.94 29.20
CA THR A 340 3.44 11.34 30.10
C THR A 340 3.49 12.10 31.41
N ASP A 341 3.63 11.37 32.50
CA ASP A 341 4.00 11.88 33.82
C ASP A 341 5.53 11.75 33.95
N PRO A 342 6.29 12.86 33.85
CA PRO A 342 7.75 12.83 33.82
C PRO A 342 8.39 12.65 35.21
N ASP A 343 7.68 13.02 36.28
CA ASP A 343 8.25 13.18 37.64
C ASP A 343 7.95 12.00 38.56
N ARG A 344 7.46 10.88 37.99
CA ARG A 344 7.09 9.68 38.75
C ARG A 344 8.34 8.93 39.25
N PRO A 345 8.34 8.41 40.49
CA PRO A 345 9.39 7.51 40.96
C PRO A 345 9.57 6.32 40.00
N GLY A 346 10.81 6.06 39.56
CA GLY A 346 11.13 5.05 38.55
C GLY A 346 11.23 5.56 37.11
N GLY A 347 10.97 6.85 36.86
CA GLY A 347 11.14 7.52 35.57
C GLY A 347 9.82 7.82 34.84
N PRO A 348 9.89 8.47 33.66
CA PRO A 348 8.72 8.91 32.92
C PRO A 348 7.76 7.74 32.62
N ARG A 349 6.44 7.96 32.77
CA ARG A 349 5.42 6.94 32.48
C ARG A 349 4.29 7.51 31.63
N ALA A 350 3.77 6.73 30.70
CA ALA A 350 2.54 7.06 29.98
C ALA A 350 1.35 7.18 30.94
N CYS A 351 0.52 8.20 30.74
CA CYS A 351 -0.70 8.42 31.52
C CYS A 351 -1.94 8.65 30.64
N GLY A 352 -1.80 8.63 29.31
CA GLY A 352 -2.93 8.72 28.39
C GLY A 352 -2.54 9.14 26.99
N VAL A 353 -3.55 9.50 26.19
CA VAL A 353 -3.40 10.02 24.83
C VAL A 353 -4.29 11.24 24.66
N GLY A 354 -3.72 12.32 24.12
CA GLY A 354 -4.46 13.49 23.66
C GLY A 354 -4.84 13.34 22.19
N VAL A 355 -6.11 13.58 21.87
CA VAL A 355 -6.73 13.26 20.59
C VAL A 355 -7.43 14.48 20.02
N ARG A 356 -7.30 14.72 18.71
CA ARG A 356 -7.93 15.82 17.97
C ARG A 356 -9.12 15.29 17.19
N ARG A 357 -10.27 15.95 17.34
CA ARG A 357 -11.49 15.71 16.55
C ARG A 357 -11.43 16.41 15.19
N PRO A 358 -12.25 16.01 14.21
CA PRO A 358 -12.30 16.65 12.89
C PRO A 358 -12.66 18.14 12.93
N ASP A 359 -13.48 18.56 13.91
CA ASP A 359 -13.89 19.96 14.12
C ASP A 359 -12.78 20.85 14.71
N GLY A 360 -11.63 20.26 15.07
CA GLY A 360 -10.52 20.97 15.67
C GLY A 360 -10.51 20.96 17.20
N THR A 361 -11.48 20.38 17.90
CA THR A 361 -11.45 20.27 19.37
C THR A 361 -10.57 19.09 19.82
N ASP A 362 -10.11 19.12 21.07
CA ASP A 362 -9.29 18.06 21.68
C ASP A 362 -10.08 17.33 22.78
N PHE A 363 -9.77 16.05 22.98
CA PHE A 363 -10.19 15.25 24.15
C PHE A 363 -9.04 14.36 24.63
N GLU A 364 -9.18 13.82 25.84
CA GLU A 364 -8.16 12.97 26.48
C GLU A 364 -8.71 11.62 26.93
N ILE A 365 -7.93 10.56 26.70
CA ILE A 365 -8.16 9.24 27.28
C ILE A 365 -6.98 8.94 28.20
N LEU A 366 -7.24 8.87 29.50
CA LEU A 366 -6.21 8.52 30.48
C LEU A 366 -6.05 7.01 30.54
N ALA A 367 -4.81 6.53 30.41
CA ALA A 367 -4.48 5.12 30.50
C ALA A 367 -3.02 4.92 30.90
N PRO A 368 -2.71 3.93 31.76
CA PRO A 368 -1.34 3.61 32.16
C PRO A 368 -0.55 2.88 31.06
N LEU A 369 -1.24 2.29 30.08
CA LEU A 369 -0.66 1.57 28.95
C LEU A 369 -1.10 2.20 27.62
N VAL A 370 -0.12 2.51 26.77
CA VAL A 370 -0.34 2.99 25.41
C VAL A 370 0.38 2.07 24.42
N VAL A 371 -0.36 1.47 23.50
CA VAL A 371 0.19 0.69 22.39
C VAL A 371 0.25 1.56 21.15
N VAL A 372 1.45 1.79 20.64
CA VAL A 372 1.70 2.51 19.39
C VAL A 372 1.61 1.53 18.23
N ALA A 373 0.55 1.70 17.42
CA ALA A 373 0.26 0.88 16.25
C ALA A 373 -0.16 1.73 15.03
N ALA A 374 0.41 2.94 14.90
CA ALA A 374 0.06 3.91 13.86
C ALA A 374 0.70 3.61 12.48
N GLY A 375 1.48 2.53 12.38
CA GLY A 375 2.21 2.12 11.20
C GLY A 375 3.59 2.79 11.08
N ALA A 376 4.49 2.17 10.31
CA ALA A 376 5.89 2.59 10.20
C ALA A 376 6.09 4.06 9.77
N LEU A 377 5.13 4.65 9.07
CA LEU A 377 5.23 6.04 8.62
C LEU A 377 4.74 7.06 9.68
N HIS A 378 3.85 6.66 10.60
CA HIS A 378 3.20 7.59 11.53
C HIS A 378 3.53 7.36 13.01
N SER A 379 4.02 6.17 13.38
CA SER A 379 4.53 5.89 14.73
C SER A 379 5.70 6.82 15.14
N PRO A 380 6.73 7.08 14.29
CA PRO A 380 7.82 7.99 14.67
C PRO A 380 7.37 9.45 14.86
N PRO A 381 6.56 10.07 13.95
CA PRO A 381 6.02 11.40 14.19
C PRO A 381 5.19 11.52 15.47
N LEU A 382 4.35 10.53 15.78
CA LEU A 382 3.60 10.50 17.05
C LEU A 382 4.53 10.54 18.25
N LEU A 383 5.55 9.68 18.29
CA LEU A 383 6.53 9.62 19.39
C LEU A 383 7.29 10.93 19.53
N ARG A 384 7.70 11.57 18.43
CA ARG A 384 8.35 12.89 18.45
C ARG A 384 7.44 13.99 19.01
N ARG A 385 6.17 14.05 18.59
CA ARG A 385 5.19 15.02 19.13
C ARG A 385 4.90 14.80 20.61
N SER A 386 5.16 13.59 21.11
CA SER A 386 4.98 13.21 22.50
C SER A 386 6.21 13.48 23.38
N GLY A 387 7.31 14.01 22.81
CA GLY A 387 8.57 14.18 23.53
C GLY A 387 9.38 12.88 23.71
N LEU A 388 8.87 11.75 23.19
CA LEU A 388 9.44 10.40 23.28
C LEU A 388 10.33 10.04 22.07
N GLY A 389 10.71 11.03 21.27
CA GLY A 389 11.44 10.84 20.01
C GLY A 389 12.94 11.10 20.08
N ARG A 390 13.55 11.07 21.28
CA ARG A 390 14.97 11.45 21.49
C ARG A 390 15.97 10.41 21.01
N HIS A 391 15.57 9.15 20.88
CA HIS A 391 16.47 8.09 20.45
C HIS A 391 17.00 8.37 19.02
N PRO A 392 18.33 8.36 18.77
CA PRO A 392 18.92 8.82 17.51
C PRO A 392 18.54 7.97 16.29
N ARG A 393 18.11 6.73 16.53
CA ARG A 393 17.63 5.79 15.49
C ARG A 393 16.13 5.85 15.23
N LEU A 394 15.36 6.62 16.00
CA LEU A 394 13.91 6.73 15.81
C LEU A 394 13.58 7.35 14.44
N GLY A 395 12.77 6.65 13.67
CA GLY A 395 12.40 7.00 12.31
C GLY A 395 13.48 6.70 11.27
N ARG A 396 14.60 6.06 11.63
CA ARG A 396 15.57 5.51 10.65
C ARG A 396 15.24 4.04 10.38
N ASN A 397 16.04 3.36 9.56
CA ASN A 397 15.86 1.92 9.28
C ASN A 397 14.52 1.62 8.58
N LEU A 398 14.00 2.57 7.80
CA LEU A 398 12.81 2.32 6.98
C LEU A 398 13.22 1.43 5.81
N ALA A 399 12.69 0.20 5.81
CA ALA A 399 12.56 -0.62 4.63
C ALA A 399 11.16 -0.42 4.04
N VAL A 400 11.02 -0.56 2.73
CA VAL A 400 9.75 -0.35 2.02
C VAL A 400 9.33 -1.54 1.17
N HIS A 401 10.24 -2.49 0.92
CA HIS A 401 10.01 -3.64 0.05
C HIS A 401 9.58 -3.17 -1.37
N PRO A 402 10.47 -2.47 -2.11
CA PRO A 402 10.12 -1.82 -3.36
C PRO A 402 9.73 -2.86 -4.42
N ALA A 403 8.79 -2.45 -5.25
CA ALA A 403 8.14 -3.25 -6.25
C ALA A 403 8.12 -2.54 -7.60
N THR A 404 8.19 -3.34 -8.66
CA THR A 404 7.99 -2.90 -10.04
C THR A 404 7.09 -3.90 -10.78
N SER A 405 6.64 -3.54 -11.97
CA SER A 405 5.69 -4.34 -12.74
C SER A 405 6.02 -4.31 -14.23
N VAL A 406 5.65 -5.38 -14.92
CA VAL A 406 5.67 -5.49 -16.38
C VAL A 406 4.36 -6.08 -16.87
N ALA A 407 4.04 -5.90 -18.14
CA ALA A 407 2.90 -6.55 -18.77
C ALA A 407 3.29 -7.25 -20.06
N GLY A 408 2.77 -8.45 -20.30
CA GLY A 408 2.93 -9.18 -21.56
C GLY A 408 1.67 -9.04 -22.40
N ARG A 409 1.83 -8.81 -23.71
CA ARG A 409 0.74 -8.75 -24.68
C ARG A 409 0.50 -10.10 -25.32
N PHE A 410 -0.76 -10.50 -25.38
CA PHE A 410 -1.20 -11.77 -25.95
C PHE A 410 -2.22 -11.52 -27.06
N THR A 411 -2.22 -12.37 -28.09
CA THR A 411 -3.25 -12.38 -29.13
C THR A 411 -4.63 -12.59 -28.52
N GLU A 412 -4.72 -13.51 -27.54
CA GLU A 412 -5.95 -13.77 -26.81
C GLU A 412 -6.25 -12.73 -25.73
N ARG A 413 -7.55 -12.55 -25.47
CA ARG A 413 -8.00 -11.68 -24.37
C ARG A 413 -7.70 -12.34 -23.02
N ILE A 414 -6.95 -11.64 -22.17
CA ILE A 414 -6.62 -12.03 -20.79
C ILE A 414 -7.58 -11.39 -19.78
N THR A 415 -7.87 -10.10 -19.92
CA THR A 415 -8.63 -9.28 -18.96
C THR A 415 -8.11 -9.46 -17.53
N ALA A 416 -6.86 -9.05 -17.28
CA ALA A 416 -6.15 -9.38 -16.04
C ALA A 416 -6.86 -8.98 -14.74
N TRP A 417 -7.73 -7.97 -14.79
CA TRP A 417 -8.56 -7.53 -13.66
C TRP A 417 -9.81 -8.38 -13.40
N GLN A 418 -9.93 -9.55 -14.03
CA GLN A 418 -10.94 -10.57 -13.73
C GLN A 418 -10.26 -11.79 -13.11
N GLY A 419 -10.58 -12.06 -11.83
CA GLY A 419 -9.93 -13.10 -11.04
C GLY A 419 -9.33 -12.56 -9.74
N VAL A 420 -8.34 -13.27 -9.23
CA VAL A 420 -7.67 -12.90 -7.98
C VAL A 420 -6.61 -11.83 -8.25
N LEU A 421 -6.66 -10.73 -7.48
CA LEU A 421 -5.74 -9.59 -7.63
C LEU A 421 -4.26 -10.00 -7.59
N GLN A 422 -3.86 -10.82 -6.61
CA GLN A 422 -2.53 -11.44 -6.56
C GLN A 422 -2.77 -12.94 -6.50
N SER A 423 -2.70 -13.60 -7.65
CA SER A 423 -3.26 -14.94 -7.86
C SER A 423 -2.24 -16.05 -7.66
N VAL A 424 -1.02 -15.85 -8.16
CA VAL A 424 0.04 -16.85 -8.22
C VAL A 424 1.34 -16.21 -7.73
N GLY A 425 2.08 -16.94 -6.90
CA GLY A 425 3.43 -16.62 -6.48
C GLY A 425 4.42 -17.44 -7.28
N ILE A 426 5.50 -16.79 -7.71
CA ILE A 426 6.62 -17.39 -8.42
C ILE A 426 7.85 -17.16 -7.54
N GLU A 427 8.33 -18.25 -6.96
CA GLU A 427 9.35 -18.28 -5.90
C GLU A 427 10.73 -18.67 -6.40
N GLN A 428 10.91 -18.84 -7.72
CA GLN A 428 12.18 -19.28 -8.32
C GLN A 428 13.39 -18.45 -7.87
N HIS A 429 13.21 -17.15 -7.67
CA HIS A 429 14.26 -16.20 -7.27
C HIS A 429 14.13 -15.72 -5.82
N HIS A 430 13.34 -16.42 -4.99
CA HIS A 430 13.07 -15.99 -3.62
C HIS A 430 14.35 -15.97 -2.75
N ASP A 431 15.26 -16.93 -2.95
CA ASP A 431 16.54 -16.98 -2.24
C ASP A 431 17.48 -15.83 -2.63
N ASP A 432 17.31 -15.28 -3.84
CA ASP A 432 18.00 -14.06 -4.28
C ASP A 432 17.34 -12.79 -3.74
N GLY A 433 16.23 -12.93 -3.01
CA GLY A 433 15.42 -11.84 -2.46
C GLY A 433 14.46 -11.22 -3.46
N VAL A 434 13.98 -11.98 -4.46
CA VAL A 434 12.97 -11.54 -5.44
C VAL A 434 11.73 -12.43 -5.33
N LEU A 435 10.58 -11.79 -5.14
CA LEU A 435 9.29 -12.47 -5.18
C LEU A 435 8.45 -11.91 -6.32
N ILE A 436 8.11 -12.76 -7.30
CA ILE A 436 7.26 -12.40 -8.44
C ILE A 436 5.84 -12.90 -8.17
N GLU A 437 4.85 -12.09 -8.53
CA GLU A 437 3.45 -12.42 -8.40
C GLU A 437 2.68 -12.07 -9.67
N ALA A 438 1.77 -12.95 -10.08
CA ALA A 438 0.76 -12.63 -11.07
C ALA A 438 -0.27 -11.68 -10.43
N THR A 439 -0.17 -10.39 -10.77
CA THR A 439 -0.88 -9.31 -10.09
C THR A 439 -1.62 -8.40 -11.05
N ALA A 440 -2.82 -7.97 -10.71
CA ALA A 440 -3.61 -7.03 -11.49
C ALA A 440 -4.45 -6.13 -10.61
N GLY A 441 -4.57 -4.85 -10.98
CA GLY A 441 -5.49 -3.91 -10.32
C GLY A 441 -6.76 -3.70 -11.15
N PRO A 442 -7.79 -3.05 -10.58
CA PRO A 442 -8.88 -2.49 -11.37
C PRO A 442 -8.33 -1.63 -12.53
N PRO A 443 -9.06 -1.52 -13.65
CA PRO A 443 -8.62 -0.72 -14.79
C PRO A 443 -8.14 0.68 -14.41
N GLY A 444 -6.99 1.08 -14.94
CA GLY A 444 -6.31 2.35 -14.62
C GLY A 444 -5.34 2.29 -13.43
N MET A 445 -5.57 1.41 -12.44
CA MET A 445 -4.68 1.28 -11.25
C MET A 445 -3.39 0.50 -11.53
N GLY A 446 -3.35 -0.28 -12.61
CA GLY A 446 -2.13 -0.94 -13.12
C GLY A 446 -1.46 -0.21 -14.29
N SER A 447 -1.81 1.05 -14.55
CA SER A 447 -1.44 1.75 -15.80
C SER A 447 0.02 2.20 -15.89
N PHE A 448 0.83 2.04 -14.83
CA PHE A 448 2.25 2.43 -14.81
C PHE A 448 3.07 1.76 -15.92
N VAL A 449 2.67 0.55 -16.33
CA VAL A 449 3.36 -0.21 -17.38
C VAL A 449 3.00 0.25 -18.80
N LEU A 450 1.94 1.06 -18.98
CA LEU A 450 1.44 1.44 -20.31
C LEU A 450 2.29 2.58 -20.90
N PRO A 451 2.96 2.37 -22.05
CA PRO A 451 3.85 3.37 -22.63
C PRO A 451 3.09 4.48 -23.38
N GLY A 452 3.83 5.52 -23.76
CA GLY A 452 3.35 6.56 -24.67
C GLY A 452 2.41 7.61 -24.06
N VAL A 453 1.90 8.46 -24.96
CA VAL A 453 0.97 9.58 -24.74
C VAL A 453 0.04 9.70 -25.96
N GLY A 454 -1.08 10.39 -25.83
CA GLY A 454 -2.03 10.61 -26.92
C GLY A 454 -2.61 9.29 -27.43
N ARG A 455 -2.61 9.11 -28.75
CA ARG A 455 -3.20 7.92 -29.38
C ARG A 455 -2.52 6.62 -28.94
N ALA A 456 -1.19 6.62 -28.81
CA ALA A 456 -0.46 5.44 -28.34
C ALA A 456 -0.96 5.01 -26.96
N LEU A 457 -1.02 5.94 -25.99
CA LEU A 457 -1.51 5.64 -24.64
C LEU A 457 -2.98 5.20 -24.64
N ARG A 458 -3.82 5.84 -25.46
CA ARG A 458 -5.23 5.44 -25.62
C ARG A 458 -5.35 4.03 -26.19
N THR A 459 -4.55 3.66 -27.19
CA THR A 459 -4.52 2.30 -27.76
C THR A 459 -4.09 1.28 -26.71
N GLU A 460 -3.07 1.58 -25.91
CA GLU A 460 -2.63 0.68 -24.82
C GLU A 460 -3.73 0.48 -23.77
N LEU A 461 -4.46 1.55 -23.41
CA LEU A 461 -5.64 1.45 -22.56
C LEU A 461 -6.78 0.67 -23.24
N GLU A 462 -6.93 0.82 -24.55
CA GLU A 462 -7.90 0.12 -25.40
C GLU A 462 -7.66 -1.37 -25.56
N GLN A 463 -6.40 -1.77 -25.49
CA GLN A 463 -5.96 -3.15 -25.63
C GLN A 463 -5.49 -3.75 -24.30
N ALA A 464 -5.80 -3.10 -23.18
CA ALA A 464 -5.47 -3.60 -21.85
C ALA A 464 -6.10 -4.98 -21.57
N GLY A 465 -7.20 -5.31 -22.26
CA GLY A 465 -7.83 -6.63 -22.21
C GLY A 465 -6.94 -7.78 -22.70
N ASN A 466 -5.87 -7.49 -23.44
CA ASN A 466 -4.91 -8.45 -23.97
C ASN A 466 -3.61 -8.52 -23.16
N LEU A 467 -3.56 -7.85 -22.01
CA LEU A 467 -2.38 -7.82 -21.15
C LEU A 467 -2.50 -8.80 -19.99
N ALA A 468 -1.45 -9.59 -19.77
CA ALA A 468 -1.15 -10.22 -18.49
C ALA A 468 -0.17 -9.33 -17.72
N THR A 469 -0.26 -9.24 -16.40
CA THR A 469 0.57 -8.35 -15.58
C THR A 469 1.24 -9.14 -14.46
N LEU A 470 2.54 -8.93 -14.33
CA LEU A 470 3.37 -9.45 -13.25
C LEU A 470 3.92 -8.28 -12.44
N GLY A 471 4.06 -8.49 -11.14
CA GLY A 471 4.75 -7.59 -10.24
C GLY A 471 5.83 -8.33 -9.52
N ALA A 472 6.96 -7.68 -9.30
CA ALA A 472 8.05 -8.24 -8.51
C ALA A 472 8.39 -7.29 -7.37
N MET A 473 8.57 -7.86 -6.19
CA MET A 473 9.05 -7.17 -5.00
C MET A 473 10.43 -7.71 -4.65
N ILE A 474 11.24 -6.87 -4.03
CA ILE A 474 12.59 -7.27 -3.60
C ILE A 474 12.84 -7.02 -2.12
N ALA A 475 13.57 -7.94 -1.48
CA ALA A 475 14.07 -7.78 -0.12
C ALA A 475 15.11 -6.64 -0.06
N ASP A 476 14.66 -5.44 0.34
CA ASP A 476 15.50 -4.24 0.39
C ASP A 476 16.33 -4.16 1.66
N ARG A 477 17.50 -3.53 1.51
CA ARG A 477 18.28 -3.05 2.64
C ARG A 477 17.65 -1.76 3.18
N PRO A 478 17.39 -1.66 4.50
CA PRO A 478 16.80 -0.45 5.05
C PRO A 478 17.73 0.77 4.87
N SER A 479 17.34 1.69 3.99
CA SER A 479 18.04 2.96 3.74
C SER A 479 17.20 4.18 4.10
N GLY A 480 15.89 3.99 4.26
CA GLY A 480 14.95 5.09 4.40
C GLY A 480 14.83 5.65 5.81
N ARG A 481 14.15 6.80 5.90
CA ARG A 481 13.90 7.54 7.13
C ARG A 481 12.58 8.32 7.06
N VAL A 482 11.90 8.40 8.20
CA VAL A 482 10.77 9.30 8.46
C VAL A 482 11.29 10.50 9.24
N LEU A 483 11.18 11.70 8.69
CA LEU A 483 11.64 12.95 9.29
C LEU A 483 10.46 13.80 9.78
N GLY A 484 10.70 14.68 10.75
CA GLY A 484 9.71 15.62 11.26
C GLY A 484 8.71 15.02 12.27
N ALA A 485 8.00 15.91 12.96
CA ALA A 485 7.01 15.55 13.99
C ALA A 485 5.56 15.90 13.57
N ARG A 486 5.35 17.05 12.93
CA ARG A 486 4.02 17.50 12.46
C ARG A 486 3.74 17.09 11.02
N ARG A 487 4.65 17.39 10.10
CA ARG A 487 4.62 16.91 8.71
C ARG A 487 5.73 15.89 8.54
N GLY A 488 5.34 14.62 8.43
CA GLY A 488 6.28 13.54 8.14
C GLY A 488 6.84 13.71 6.74
N VAL A 489 8.16 13.77 6.59
CA VAL A 489 8.82 13.69 5.28
C VAL A 489 9.48 12.33 5.17
N LEU A 490 9.12 11.59 4.13
CA LEU A 490 9.65 10.26 3.86
C LEU A 490 10.86 10.40 2.94
N ARG A 491 11.99 9.83 3.35
CA ARG A 491 13.21 9.72 2.54
C ARG A 491 13.52 8.25 2.32
N TYR A 492 13.83 7.85 1.10
CA TYR A 492 14.23 6.49 0.78
C TYR A 492 15.14 6.51 -0.45
N ASP A 493 16.39 6.10 -0.29
CA ASP A 493 17.35 6.02 -1.38
C ASP A 493 17.62 4.55 -1.69
N LEU A 494 17.32 4.14 -2.93
CA LEU A 494 17.48 2.75 -3.34
C LEU A 494 18.96 2.33 -3.27
N ASP A 495 19.26 1.25 -2.55
CA ASP A 495 20.62 0.71 -2.50
C ASP A 495 21.03 0.24 -3.92
N PRO A 496 22.25 0.54 -4.40
CA PRO A 496 22.69 0.12 -5.73
C PRO A 496 22.62 -1.39 -5.99
N ARG A 497 22.74 -2.22 -4.94
CA ARG A 497 22.58 -3.68 -5.04
C ARG A 497 21.13 -4.07 -5.25
N ASP A 498 20.22 -3.37 -4.61
CA ASP A 498 18.78 -3.57 -4.73
C ASP A 498 18.27 -3.08 -6.10
N GLY A 499 18.88 -2.03 -6.65
CA GLY A 499 18.63 -1.59 -8.02
C GLY A 499 18.98 -2.63 -9.08
N ARG A 500 20.09 -3.34 -8.94
CA ARG A 500 20.44 -4.48 -9.82
C ARG A 500 19.43 -5.61 -9.71
N ARG A 501 19.00 -5.92 -8.49
CA ARG A 501 17.99 -6.95 -8.24
C ARG A 501 16.64 -6.61 -8.88
N LEU A 502 16.22 -5.35 -8.84
CA LEU A 502 14.98 -4.90 -9.51
C LEU A 502 15.06 -5.08 -11.03
N LEU A 503 16.18 -4.74 -11.66
CA LEU A 503 16.35 -4.96 -13.11
C LEU A 503 16.36 -6.46 -13.46
N GLY A 504 17.01 -7.30 -12.64
CA GLY A 504 16.93 -8.76 -12.78
C GLY A 504 15.51 -9.29 -12.62
N ALA A 505 14.70 -8.69 -11.73
CA ALA A 505 13.30 -9.05 -11.58
C ALA A 505 12.45 -8.65 -12.80
N VAL A 506 12.76 -7.53 -13.46
CA VAL A 506 12.13 -7.14 -14.74
C VAL A 506 12.45 -8.15 -15.84
N GLU A 507 13.71 -8.59 -15.93
CA GLU A 507 14.14 -9.63 -16.87
C GLU A 507 13.40 -10.95 -16.61
N ALA A 508 13.39 -11.43 -15.36
CA ALA A 508 12.75 -12.69 -14.99
C ALA A 508 11.22 -12.66 -15.25
N MET A 509 10.54 -11.55 -14.97
CA MET A 509 9.13 -11.41 -15.34
C MET A 509 8.93 -11.43 -16.86
N GLY A 510 9.82 -10.81 -17.63
CA GLY A 510 9.76 -10.84 -19.09
C GLY A 510 9.99 -12.24 -19.66
N GLU A 511 10.98 -12.97 -19.15
CA GLU A 511 11.24 -14.38 -19.50
C GLU A 511 10.01 -15.26 -19.25
N LEU A 512 9.37 -15.10 -18.09
CA LEU A 512 8.14 -15.81 -17.77
C LEU A 512 7.01 -15.50 -18.76
N LEU A 513 6.83 -14.22 -19.13
CA LEU A 513 5.79 -13.80 -20.06
C LEU A 513 6.04 -14.32 -21.48
N PHE A 514 7.28 -14.28 -21.96
CA PHE A 514 7.64 -14.85 -23.26
C PHE A 514 7.45 -16.36 -23.29
N ALA A 515 7.86 -17.07 -22.24
CA ALA A 515 7.60 -18.50 -22.10
C ALA A 515 6.10 -18.82 -22.10
N ALA A 516 5.28 -17.95 -21.51
CA ALA A 516 3.82 -18.08 -21.53
C ALA A 516 3.18 -17.74 -22.89
N GLY A 517 3.94 -17.24 -23.87
CA GLY A 517 3.46 -16.92 -25.22
C GLY A 517 3.15 -15.44 -25.48
N ALA A 518 3.74 -14.50 -24.74
CA ALA A 518 3.58 -13.07 -25.02
C ALA A 518 4.26 -12.68 -26.36
N GLU A 519 3.59 -11.87 -27.18
CA GLU A 519 4.14 -11.29 -28.42
C GLU A 519 5.10 -10.12 -28.14
N GLU A 520 4.85 -9.38 -27.05
CA GLU A 520 5.72 -8.31 -26.56
C GLU A 520 5.57 -8.14 -25.04
N VAL A 521 6.61 -7.58 -24.41
CA VAL A 521 6.63 -7.19 -23.01
C VAL A 521 6.74 -5.68 -22.89
N LEU A 522 5.77 -5.07 -22.21
CA LEU A 522 5.77 -3.68 -21.77
C LEU A 522 6.50 -3.58 -20.43
N THR A 523 7.62 -2.86 -20.43
CA THR A 523 8.57 -2.87 -19.29
C THR A 523 8.23 -1.90 -18.17
N GLY A 524 7.35 -0.92 -18.44
CA GLY A 524 7.14 0.24 -17.55
C GLY A 524 8.33 1.21 -17.48
N ILE A 525 9.34 1.06 -18.33
CA ILE A 525 10.52 1.92 -18.39
C ILE A 525 10.38 2.86 -19.58
N ALA A 526 10.25 4.17 -19.35
CA ALA A 526 10.01 5.13 -20.43
C ALA A 526 11.08 5.11 -21.54
N ALA A 527 12.35 4.83 -21.20
CA ALA A 527 13.45 4.74 -22.16
C ALA A 527 13.53 3.40 -22.90
N ALA A 528 12.84 2.37 -22.42
CA ALA A 528 12.85 1.01 -22.96
C ALA A 528 11.44 0.42 -22.95
N PRO A 529 10.44 1.06 -23.58
CA PRO A 529 9.02 0.85 -23.26
C PRO A 529 8.47 -0.52 -23.62
N ARG A 530 9.04 -1.18 -24.65
CA ARG A 530 8.59 -2.47 -25.17
C ARG A 530 9.77 -3.32 -25.65
N ALA A 531 9.62 -4.64 -25.56
CA ALA A 531 10.52 -5.63 -26.15
C ALA A 531 9.69 -6.74 -26.80
N GLY A 532 10.03 -7.16 -28.03
CA GLY A 532 9.39 -8.26 -28.74
C GLY A 532 10.04 -9.63 -28.51
N SER A 533 11.17 -9.67 -27.80
CA SER A 533 11.85 -10.92 -27.43
C SER A 533 12.66 -10.77 -26.14
N LEU A 534 13.06 -11.90 -25.55
CA LEU A 534 13.90 -11.91 -24.36
C LEU A 534 15.30 -11.30 -24.62
N ASP A 535 15.88 -11.56 -25.79
CA ASP A 535 17.18 -10.98 -26.15
C ASP A 535 17.11 -9.47 -26.33
N GLU A 536 16.04 -8.97 -26.96
CA GLU A 536 15.79 -7.54 -27.04
C GLU A 536 15.57 -6.92 -25.64
N LEU A 537 14.82 -7.60 -24.77
CA LEU A 537 14.61 -7.15 -23.39
C LEU A 537 15.95 -7.03 -22.65
N ARG A 538 16.83 -8.03 -22.75
CA ARG A 538 18.18 -8.01 -22.14
C ARG A 538 19.02 -6.86 -22.68
N GLN A 539 19.01 -6.64 -23.99
CA GLN A 539 19.72 -5.52 -24.63
C GLN A 539 19.22 -4.17 -24.10
N LEU A 540 17.90 -3.98 -24.05
CA LEU A 540 17.30 -2.75 -23.51
C LEU A 540 17.67 -2.54 -22.04
N LEU A 541 17.56 -3.59 -21.21
CA LEU A 541 17.87 -3.52 -19.78
C LEU A 541 19.34 -3.19 -19.50
N SER A 542 20.26 -3.54 -20.41
CA SER A 542 21.68 -3.18 -20.29
C SER A 542 21.94 -1.67 -20.39
N THR A 543 21.00 -0.89 -20.96
CA THR A 543 21.14 0.55 -21.18
C THR A 543 20.41 1.41 -20.15
N VAL A 544 19.65 0.79 -19.25
CA VAL A 544 18.83 1.51 -18.25
C VAL A 544 19.34 1.27 -16.84
N THR A 545 18.98 2.17 -15.94
CA THR A 545 19.29 2.06 -14.51
C THR A 545 18.01 1.99 -13.69
N ALA A 546 18.10 1.47 -12.47
CA ALA A 546 16.95 1.39 -11.56
C ALA A 546 16.30 2.75 -11.24
N ARG A 547 16.97 3.88 -11.53
CA ARG A 547 16.44 5.24 -11.41
C ARG A 547 15.33 5.56 -12.41
N GLN A 548 15.25 4.78 -13.50
CA GLN A 548 14.24 4.95 -14.54
C GLN A 548 13.02 4.05 -14.31
N LEU A 549 13.02 3.23 -13.24
CA LEU A 549 11.87 2.41 -12.87
C LEU A 549 10.83 3.26 -12.15
N HIS A 550 9.55 3.00 -12.46
CA HIS A 550 8.45 3.41 -11.59
C HIS A 550 8.35 2.42 -10.43
N LEU A 551 8.64 2.88 -9.22
CA LEU A 551 8.60 2.06 -8.02
C LEU A 551 7.37 2.37 -7.15
N SER A 552 6.75 1.31 -6.69
CA SER A 552 5.77 1.35 -5.60
C SER A 552 6.25 0.46 -4.46
N ALA A 553 5.77 0.71 -3.25
CA ALA A 553 6.05 -0.14 -2.11
C ALA A 553 4.83 -0.19 -1.19
N PHE A 554 4.62 -1.35 -0.58
CA PHE A 554 3.42 -1.62 0.21
C PHE A 554 3.73 -2.03 1.65
N HIS A 555 5.02 -2.19 1.98
CA HIS A 555 5.46 -2.84 3.21
C HIS A 555 6.46 -1.96 4.00
N PRO A 556 6.11 -0.73 4.40
CA PRO A 556 6.99 0.09 5.21
C PRO A 556 7.18 -0.52 6.61
N THR A 557 8.43 -0.72 7.02
CA THR A 557 8.79 -1.35 8.32
C THR A 557 9.99 -0.68 9.00
N GLY A 558 10.23 -0.98 10.28
CA GLY A 558 11.52 -0.79 10.96
C GLY A 558 11.84 0.58 11.55
N THR A 559 10.90 1.51 11.51
CA THR A 559 11.12 2.90 11.96
C THR A 559 11.13 3.11 13.46
N VAL A 560 10.70 2.12 14.25
CA VAL A 560 10.82 2.06 15.71
C VAL A 560 11.27 0.64 16.10
N ALA A 561 12.34 0.18 15.44
CA ALA A 561 12.81 -1.19 15.52
C ALA A 561 13.06 -1.67 16.97
N ILE A 562 12.66 -2.91 17.25
CA ILE A 562 12.99 -3.62 18.48
C ILE A 562 14.38 -4.24 18.38
N GLY A 563 15.09 -4.33 19.51
CA GLY A 563 16.39 -4.98 19.57
C GLY A 563 17.05 -4.86 20.95
N ALA A 564 17.99 -5.75 21.24
CA ALA A 564 18.64 -5.86 22.54
C ALA A 564 19.53 -4.65 22.84
N ASP A 565 20.26 -4.16 21.84
CA ASP A 565 21.17 -3.02 21.97
C ASP A 565 20.42 -1.68 22.04
N ALA A 566 20.52 -1.01 23.19
CA ALA A 566 19.89 0.26 23.47
C ALA A 566 20.46 1.45 22.69
N GLN A 567 21.61 1.30 22.02
CA GLN A 567 22.18 2.35 21.17
C GLN A 567 21.61 2.32 19.74
N THR A 568 21.16 1.15 19.30
CA THR A 568 20.71 0.93 17.93
C THR A 568 19.20 0.75 17.80
N ALA A 569 18.52 0.27 18.85
CA ALA A 569 17.09 -0.02 18.86
C ALA A 569 16.30 0.93 19.81
N PRO A 570 15.38 1.76 19.27
CA PRO A 570 14.50 2.62 20.10
C PRO A 570 13.61 1.87 21.09
N ALA A 571 13.28 0.60 20.80
CA ALA A 571 12.49 -0.26 21.66
C ALA A 571 13.28 -1.51 22.05
N ASP A 572 12.98 -2.07 23.22
CA ASP A 572 13.59 -3.33 23.69
C ASP A 572 13.06 -4.54 22.89
N PRO A 573 13.66 -5.74 23.04
CA PRO A 573 13.23 -6.95 22.34
C PRO A 573 11.78 -7.37 22.60
N ARG A 574 11.13 -6.83 23.64
CA ARG A 574 9.74 -7.12 24.01
C ARG A 574 8.78 -6.01 23.55
N GLY A 575 9.25 -5.07 22.73
CA GLY A 575 8.45 -3.99 22.16
C GLY A 575 8.22 -2.81 23.10
N ARG A 576 8.90 -2.73 24.25
CA ARG A 576 8.77 -1.58 25.17
C ARG A 576 9.63 -0.43 24.67
N LEU A 577 9.04 0.75 24.55
CA LEU A 577 9.78 1.94 24.14
C LEU A 577 10.80 2.34 25.21
N ARG A 578 12.04 2.58 24.82
CA ARG A 578 13.08 2.98 25.78
C ARG A 578 12.87 4.42 26.26
N GLY A 579 13.14 4.65 27.54
CA GLY A 579 13.06 5.98 28.17
C GLY A 579 11.66 6.37 28.67
N VAL A 580 10.68 5.48 28.60
CA VAL A 580 9.33 5.69 29.17
C VAL A 580 8.68 4.36 29.53
N HIS A 581 7.99 4.31 30.66
CA HIS A 581 7.19 3.16 31.06
C HIS A 581 5.78 3.23 30.47
N GLY A 582 5.17 2.07 30.21
CA GLY A 582 3.78 2.01 29.73
C GLY A 582 3.59 2.36 28.25
N VAL A 583 4.64 2.35 27.43
CA VAL A 583 4.53 2.52 25.97
C VAL A 583 5.06 1.27 25.25
N LEU A 584 4.22 0.65 24.44
CA LEU A 584 4.56 -0.50 23.59
C LEU A 584 4.52 -0.12 22.11
N VAL A 585 5.29 -0.82 21.28
CA VAL A 585 5.28 -0.70 19.83
C VAL A 585 4.87 -2.05 19.24
N ALA A 586 3.75 -2.08 18.53
CA ALA A 586 3.13 -3.32 18.05
C ALA A 586 2.61 -3.18 16.61
N ASP A 587 3.41 -2.61 15.71
CA ASP A 587 3.11 -2.51 14.28
C ASP A 587 4.37 -2.78 13.41
N GLY A 588 4.28 -2.56 12.10
CA GLY A 588 5.41 -2.74 11.17
C GLY A 588 6.66 -1.93 11.52
N SER A 589 6.54 -0.83 12.29
CA SER A 589 7.70 -0.06 12.76
C SER A 589 8.60 -0.86 13.70
N ALA A 590 8.06 -1.85 14.41
CA ALA A 590 8.79 -2.69 15.37
C ALA A 590 9.75 -3.67 14.68
N LEU A 591 9.48 -4.10 13.44
CA LEU A 591 10.26 -5.13 12.78
C LEU A 591 11.73 -4.68 12.55
N PRO A 592 12.74 -5.44 13.00
CA PRO A 592 14.15 -5.00 12.91
C PRO A 592 14.68 -4.82 11.48
N SER A 593 14.15 -5.57 10.52
CA SER A 593 14.48 -5.47 9.09
C SER A 593 13.27 -5.82 8.23
N CYS A 594 13.42 -5.68 6.91
CA CYS A 594 12.47 -6.26 5.94
C CYS A 594 12.30 -7.76 6.23
N PRO A 595 11.06 -8.29 6.26
CA PRO A 595 10.80 -9.71 6.43
C PRO A 595 10.91 -10.51 5.12
N GLU A 596 11.28 -9.86 4.01
CA GLU A 596 11.51 -10.46 2.67
C GLU A 596 10.25 -11.01 1.99
N VAL A 597 9.13 -11.05 2.69
CA VAL A 597 7.81 -11.45 2.20
C VAL A 597 6.75 -10.41 2.59
N ASN A 598 5.48 -10.64 2.22
CA ASN A 598 4.38 -9.81 2.70
C ASN A 598 4.38 -9.77 4.25
N PRO A 599 4.38 -8.58 4.88
CA PRO A 599 4.66 -8.45 6.30
C PRO A 599 3.42 -8.63 7.18
N GLN A 600 2.19 -8.77 6.64
CA GLN A 600 0.99 -8.74 7.49
C GLN A 600 1.02 -9.83 8.58
N LEU A 601 1.32 -11.08 8.22
CA LEU A 601 1.41 -12.17 9.19
C LEU A 601 2.52 -11.90 10.23
N THR A 602 3.69 -11.46 9.75
CA THR A 602 4.84 -11.12 10.60
C THR A 602 4.53 -9.99 11.58
N ILE A 603 3.82 -8.95 11.14
CA ILE A 603 3.41 -7.82 11.98
C ILE A 603 2.41 -8.29 13.04
N MET A 604 1.41 -9.08 12.64
CA MET A 604 0.38 -9.58 13.54
C MET A 604 0.96 -10.56 14.58
N ALA A 605 1.85 -11.45 14.18
CA ALA A 605 2.52 -12.38 15.09
C ALA A 605 3.45 -11.63 16.08
N THR A 606 4.23 -10.66 15.60
CA THR A 606 5.04 -9.79 16.47
C THR A 606 4.15 -9.03 17.46
N ALA A 607 3.03 -8.45 17.00
CA ALA A 607 2.10 -7.73 17.87
C ALA A 607 1.46 -8.63 18.91
N LEU A 608 1.15 -9.89 18.57
CA LEU A 608 0.62 -10.88 19.50
C LEU A 608 1.63 -11.17 20.61
N ALA A 609 2.88 -11.49 20.24
CA ALA A 609 3.95 -11.79 21.17
C ALA A 609 4.28 -10.61 22.12
N VAL A 610 4.34 -9.38 21.59
CA VAL A 610 4.52 -8.15 22.39
C VAL A 610 3.38 -7.95 23.38
N SER A 611 2.13 -8.15 22.93
CA SER A 611 0.94 -7.89 23.76
C SER A 611 0.77 -8.95 24.84
N GLU A 612 1.06 -10.22 24.55
CA GLU A 612 1.09 -11.30 25.55
C GLU A 612 2.16 -11.06 26.60
N SER A 613 3.37 -10.66 26.19
CA SER A 613 4.44 -10.33 27.14
C SER A 613 4.06 -9.16 28.05
N ALA A 614 3.26 -8.21 27.57
CA ALA A 614 2.78 -7.09 28.37
C ALA A 614 1.69 -7.51 29.36
N ALA A 615 0.75 -8.36 28.92
CA ALA A 615 -0.31 -8.89 29.76
C ALA A 615 0.22 -9.78 30.89
N ALA A 616 1.24 -10.60 30.62
CA ALA A 616 1.86 -11.48 31.60
C ALA A 616 2.76 -10.75 32.61
N GLY A 617 3.31 -9.59 32.24
CA GLY A 617 4.34 -8.90 33.02
C GLY A 617 3.82 -7.94 34.10
N GLY A 618 2.52 -7.64 34.14
CA GLY A 618 1.99 -6.52 34.93
C GLY A 618 2.61 -5.16 34.54
N PRO A 619 2.05 -4.02 34.95
CA PRO A 619 2.70 -2.73 34.74
C PRO A 619 3.91 -2.63 35.67
N ALA A 620 5.10 -3.01 35.17
CA ALA A 620 6.37 -2.63 35.78
C ALA A 620 6.52 -1.11 35.80
#